data_AF-M1NCM6-F1
#
_entry.id   AF-M1NCM6-F1
#
_cell.length_a   1.000
_cell.length_b   1.000
_cell.length_c   1.000
_cell.angle_alpha   90.00
_cell.angle_beta   90.00
_cell.angle_gamma   90.00
#
_symmetry.space_group_name_H-M   'P 1'
#
loop_
_entity.id
_entity.type
_entity.pdbx_description
1 polymer ?
#
loop_
_entity_poly.entity_id
_entity_poly.type
_entity_poly.pdbx_seq_one_letter_code
_entity_poly.pdbx_strand_id
1 'polypeptide(L)' 'MNECSLNHFTESLEPWLNANYIRSIALDNSGRIVFSFIDGVSDVYRITDCNRSQIEAVCRDLQEKGIVVKGLE' A
#
# COMPACT_ATOMS: atom_id res chain seq x y z
N MET A 1 5.46 -15.97 3.75
CA MET A 1 5.25 -14.61 4.27
C MET A 1 6.36 -13.78 3.67
N ASN A 2 6.07 -12.89 2.73
CA ASN A 2 7.11 -12.13 2.02
C ASN A 2 7.34 -10.83 2.80
N GLU A 3 8.46 -10.78 3.50
CA GLU A 3 8.99 -9.56 4.10
C GLU A 3 9.72 -8.80 2.99
N CYS A 4 9.17 -7.64 2.59
CA CYS A 4 9.76 -6.80 1.56
C CYS A 4 10.07 -5.43 2.17
N SER A 5 11.22 -4.86 1.82
CA SER A 5 11.56 -3.46 2.11
C SER A 5 10.63 -2.51 1.34
N LEU A 6 10.48 -1.26 1.83
CA LEU A 6 9.62 -0.25 1.21
C LEU A 6 9.85 -0.10 -0.30
N ASN A 7 11.11 -0.09 -0.73
CA ASN A 7 11.46 0.08 -2.13
C ASN A 7 10.89 -1.04 -2.99
N HIS A 8 11.13 -2.29 -2.59
CA HIS A 8 10.58 -3.46 -3.27
C HIS A 8 9.05 -3.47 -3.28
N PHE A 9 8.44 -2.98 -2.21
CA PHE A 9 7.01 -2.79 -2.15
C PHE A 9 6.53 -1.77 -3.19
N THR A 10 7.09 -0.56 -3.21
CA THR A 10 6.71 0.48 -4.17
C THR A 10 6.93 0.03 -5.62
N GLU A 11 8.06 -0.62 -5.93
CA GLU A 11 8.34 -1.19 -7.25
C GLU A 11 7.34 -2.28 -7.64
N SER A 12 6.92 -3.11 -6.69
CA SER A 12 5.88 -4.13 -6.93
C SER A 12 4.51 -3.50 -7.16
N LEU A 13 4.24 -2.33 -6.57
CA LEU A 13 3.00 -1.59 -6.77
C LEU A 13 2.94 -0.85 -8.11
N GLU A 14 4.05 -0.34 -8.62
CA GLU A 14 4.11 0.41 -9.89
C GLU A 14 3.27 -0.18 -11.05
N PRO A 15 3.30 -1.51 -11.34
CA PRO A 15 2.45 -2.07 -12.38
C PRO A 15 0.96 -1.93 -12.09
N TRP A 16 0.54 -2.04 -10.82
CA TRP A 16 -0.87 -1.90 -10.42
C TRP A 16 -1.32 -0.44 -10.33
N LEU A 17 -0.40 0.48 -10.01
CA LEU A 17 -0.63 1.92 -10.03
C LEU A 17 -0.89 2.41 -11.45
N ASN A 18 -0.06 1.97 -12.41
CA ASN A 18 -0.26 2.29 -13.82
C ASN A 18 -1.57 1.71 -14.39
N ALA A 19 -1.98 0.55 -13.89
CA ALA A 19 -3.21 -0.11 -14.34
C ALA A 19 -4.50 0.42 -13.68
N ASN A 20 -4.40 1.33 -12.70
CA ASN A 20 -5.54 1.80 -11.89
C ASN A 20 -6.33 0.61 -11.27
N TYR A 21 -5.61 -0.47 -10.95
CA TYR A 21 -6.20 -1.74 -10.53
C TYR A 21 -6.50 -1.77 -9.02
N ILE A 22 -5.92 -0.82 -8.27
CA ILE A 22 -6.09 -0.68 -6.83
C ILE A 22 -7.33 0.16 -6.56
N ARG A 23 -8.33 -0.45 -5.93
CA ARG A 23 -9.56 0.22 -5.53
C ARG A 23 -9.33 1.08 -4.28
N SER A 24 -8.63 0.52 -3.30
CA SER A 24 -8.29 1.23 -2.07
C SER A 24 -7.16 0.53 -1.34
N ILE A 25 -6.46 1.29 -0.52
CA ILE A 25 -5.40 0.80 0.36
C ILE A 25 -5.84 1.08 1.80
N ALA A 26 -5.64 0.13 2.70
CA ALA A 26 -5.92 0.33 4.12
C ALA A 26 -4.66 0.07 4.94
N LEU A 27 -4.38 0.97 5.88
CA LEU A 27 -3.33 0.79 6.87
C LEU A 27 -3.89 0.18 8.15
N ASP A 28 -3.36 -0.97 8.55
CA ASP A 28 -3.69 -1.60 9.82
C ASP A 28 -2.81 -1.01 10.93
N ASN A 29 -3.34 -0.95 12.16
CA ASN A 29 -2.62 -0.42 13.32
C ASN A 29 -1.34 -1.21 13.67
N SER A 30 -1.18 -2.42 13.13
CA SER A 30 0.05 -3.22 13.24
C SER A 30 1.13 -2.87 12.20
N GLY A 31 0.93 -1.83 11.37
CA GLY A 31 1.83 -1.47 10.27
C GLY A 31 1.71 -2.41 9.06
N ARG A 32 0.57 -3.10 8.92
CA ARG A 32 0.27 -3.93 7.74
C ARG A 32 -0.51 -3.10 6.74
N ILE A 33 -0.22 -3.31 5.46
CA ILE A 33 -0.91 -2.62 4.37
C ILE A 33 -1.81 -3.63 3.67
N VAL A 34 -3.08 -3.30 3.58
CA VAL A 34 -4.09 -4.12 2.90
C VAL A 34 -4.46 -3.44 1.60
N PHE A 35 -4.23 -4.12 0.49
CA PHE A 35 -4.65 -3.68 -0.83
C PHE A 35 -5.99 -4.31 -1.14
N SER A 36 -6.94 -3.50 -1.57
CA SER A 36 -8.17 -3.97 -2.17
C SER A 36 -8.13 -3.62 -3.64
N PHE A 37 -8.21 -4.64 -4.49
CA PHE A 37 -8.23 -4.48 -5.93
C PHE A 37 -9.66 -4.36 -6.46
N ILE A 38 -9.80 -3.86 -7.69
CA ILE A 38 -11.11 -3.69 -8.35
C ILE A 38 -11.83 -5.03 -8.56
N ASP A 39 -11.09 -6.13 -8.71
CA ASP A 39 -11.62 -7.48 -8.92
C ASP A 39 -12.18 -8.12 -7.63
N GLY A 40 -12.04 -7.44 -6.48
CA GLY A 40 -12.48 -7.93 -5.18
C GLY A 40 -11.44 -8.76 -4.43
N VAL A 41 -10.31 -9.09 -5.08
CA VAL A 41 -9.13 -9.65 -4.42
C VAL A 41 -8.56 -8.62 -3.44
N SER A 42 -8.05 -9.11 -2.30
CA SER A 42 -7.30 -8.28 -1.36
C SER A 42 -6.01 -8.97 -0.94
N ASP A 43 -4.91 -8.21 -0.95
CA ASP A 43 -3.59 -8.69 -0.53
C ASP A 43 -3.11 -7.92 0.70
N VAL A 44 -2.49 -8.65 1.63
CA VAL A 44 -1.96 -8.09 2.88
C VAL A 44 -0.44 -8.16 2.84
N TYR A 45 0.20 -6.99 2.82
CA TYR A 45 1.64 -6.86 2.89
C TYR A 45 2.06 -6.45 4.30
N ARG A 46 3.04 -7.17 4.83
CA ARG A 46 3.71 -6.79 6.08
C ARG A 46 5.09 -6.26 5.73
N ILE A 47 5.27 -4.96 5.91
CA ILE A 47 6.55 -4.31 5.71
C ILE A 47 7.27 -4.27 7.04
N THR A 48 8.33 -5.06 7.20
CA THR A 48 9.08 -5.20 8.46
C THR A 48 10.24 -4.22 8.58
N ASP A 49 10.71 -3.68 7.47
CA ASP A 49 11.87 -2.77 7.38
C ASP A 49 11.46 -1.29 7.32
N CYS A 50 10.28 -0.94 7.81
CA CYS A 50 9.74 0.41 7.67
C CYS A 50 9.25 1.03 8.96
N ASN A 51 9.49 2.32 9.07
CA ASN A 51 8.90 3.17 10.10
C ASN A 51 7.55 3.70 9.59
N ARG A 52 6.63 3.93 10.54
CA ARG A 52 5.28 4.45 10.27
C ARG A 52 5.28 5.67 9.34
N SER A 53 6.20 6.61 9.57
CA SER A 53 6.33 7.82 8.73
C SER A 53 6.69 7.54 7.27
N GLN A 54 7.46 6.48 6.99
CA GLN A 54 7.77 6.09 5.60
C GLN A 54 6.54 5.48 4.90
N ILE A 55 5.79 4.67 5.64
CA ILE A 55 4.54 4.08 5.17
C ILE A 55 3.49 5.17 4.91
N GLU A 56 3.39 6.15 5.80
CA GLU A 56 2.52 7.32 5.63
C GLU A 56 2.92 8.15 4.40
N ALA A 57 4.23 8.36 4.17
CA ALA A 57 4.72 9.07 2.99
C ALA A 57 4.33 8.35 1.69
N VAL A 58 4.49 7.02 1.62
CA VAL A 58 4.06 6.23 0.45
C VAL A 58 2.54 6.29 0.29
N CYS A 59 1.78 6.12 1.36
CA CYS A 59 0.32 6.25 1.30
C CYS A 59 -0.12 7.63 0.79
N ARG A 60 0.58 8.69 1.20
CA ARG A 60 0.30 10.05 0.74
C ARG A 60 0.61 10.24 -0.75
N ASP A 61 1.73 9.71 -1.24
CA ASP A 61 2.05 9.69 -2.68
C ASP A 61 0.97 8.96 -3.49
N LEU A 62 0.45 7.85 -2.95
CA LEU A 62 -0.64 7.09 -3.56
C LEU A 62 -1.96 7.88 -3.57
N GLN A 63 -2.26 8.64 -2.51
CA GLN A 63 -3.39 9.57 -2.51
C GLN A 63 -3.24 10.67 -3.57
N GLU A 64 -2.04 11.22 -3.76
CA GLU A 64 -1.76 12.21 -4.80
C GLU A 64 -1.92 11.63 -6.21
N LYS A 65 -1.69 10.32 -6.38
CA LYS A 65 -1.97 9.58 -7.62
C LYS A 65 -3.46 9.24 -7.82
N GLY A 66 -4.32 9.61 -6.88
CA GLY A 66 -5.78 9.41 -6.96
C GLY A 66 -6.27 8.10 -6.34
N ILE A 67 -5.44 7.41 -5.55
CA ILE A 67 -5.82 6.16 -4.89
C ILE A 67 -6.38 6.45 -3.51
N VAL A 68 -7.50 5.80 -3.18
CA VAL A 68 -8.14 5.97 -1.88
C VAL A 68 -7.37 5.21 -0.81
N VAL A 69 -6.75 5.93 0.13
CA VAL A 69 -6.12 5.34 1.32
C VAL A 69 -7.00 5.51 2.55
N LYS A 70 -7.20 4.44 3.31
CA LYS A 70 -7.99 4.38 4.55
C LYS A 70 -7.07 4.05 5.74
N GLY A 71 -7.35 4.63 6.92
CA GLY A 71 -6.54 4.39 8.13
C GLY A 71 -5.33 5.33 8.31
N LEU A 72 -5.29 6.43 7.56
CA LEU A 72 -4.38 7.56 7.76
C LEU A 72 -5.12 8.59 8.65
N GLU A 73 -5.34 8.24 9.91
CA GLU A 73 -5.99 9.08 10.93
C GLU A 73 -5.00 9.48 12.03
#